data_AF-A0AA89AS23-F1
#
_entry.id   AF-A0AA89AS23-F1
#
_cell.length_a   1.000
_cell.length_b   1.000
_cell.length_c   1.000
_cell.angle_alpha   90.00
_cell.angle_beta   90.00
_cell.angle_gamma   90.00
#
_symmetry.space_group_name_H-M   'P 1'
#
loop_
_entity.id
_entity.type
_entity.pdbx_description
1 polymer ?
#
loop_
_entity_poly.entity_id
_entity_poly.type
_entity_poly.pdbx_seq_one_letter_code
_entity_poly.pdbx_strand_id
1 'polypeptide(L)'
;MSPWHDQKAADSVCNAAETWGFFQIVNHGVPLGVLEDVKEATQLFFKLPAAEKRKYSKENSPTSNVRFGTSFTPEAEKALEWKNYLSLFYVTDDEASTFWPPGHIWISKLAFTYMQQLKLQPIQQMKEPLPYTSICFFLSFSLTFVPFKGCCYAACISQLPRISNLLAFHVYSLFVFKNQAQEFIRSSELVIKKLVHVLMRRLNVSEIHEQKESMLMGSKRINLNYYPICPNPELTIRVGRHLDVSTLTVLQDDIGGLYVQKIWIPIVGSMSPRSADRW
;
A
#
# COMPACT_ATOMS: atom_id res chain seq x y z
N MET A 1 -21.21 18.41 -8.67
CA MET A 1 -20.08 18.95 -9.47
C MET A 1 -18.79 18.42 -8.86
N SER A 2 -17.80 18.03 -9.67
CA SER A 2 -16.51 17.59 -9.10
C SER A 2 -15.82 18.80 -8.46
N PRO A 3 -15.20 18.68 -7.27
CA PRO A 3 -14.55 19.80 -6.57
C PRO A 3 -13.37 20.41 -7.35
N TRP A 4 -12.96 19.77 -8.44
CA TRP A 4 -11.83 20.16 -9.29
C TRP A 4 -12.18 21.18 -10.38
N HIS A 5 -13.44 21.58 -10.50
CA HIS A 5 -13.87 22.69 -11.37
C HIS A 5 -14.25 23.94 -10.57
N ASP A 6 -14.03 23.90 -9.26
CA ASP A 6 -14.15 25.06 -8.41
C ASP A 6 -12.90 25.93 -8.58
N GLN A 7 -13.08 27.10 -9.20
CA GLN A 7 -12.00 28.07 -9.38
C GLN A 7 -11.36 28.47 -8.05
N LYS A 8 -12.14 28.54 -6.97
CA LYS A 8 -11.64 28.89 -5.64
C LYS A 8 -10.69 27.82 -5.09
N ALA A 9 -11.02 26.55 -5.30
CA ALA A 9 -10.16 25.43 -4.92
C ALA A 9 -8.86 25.44 -5.74
N ALA A 10 -8.95 25.69 -7.04
CA ALA A 10 -7.79 25.81 -7.92
C ALA A 10 -6.85 26.95 -7.49
N ASP A 11 -7.41 28.14 -7.21
CA ASP A 11 -6.63 29.29 -6.75
C ASP A 11 -5.97 29.03 -5.39
N SER A 12 -6.66 28.32 -4.49
CA SER A 12 -6.11 27.95 -3.17
C SER A 12 -4.91 27.01 -3.30
N VAL A 13 -4.99 26.01 -4.18
CA VAL A 13 -3.86 25.11 -4.47
C VAL A 13 -2.67 25.89 -5.01
N CYS A 14 -2.89 26.76 -5.99
CA CYS A 14 -1.82 27.57 -6.60
C CYS A 14 -1.17 28.52 -5.59
N ASN A 15 -1.97 29.24 -4.80
CA ASN A 15 -1.46 30.16 -3.78
C ASN A 15 -0.67 29.42 -2.70
N ALA A 16 -1.13 28.22 -2.30
CA ALA A 16 -0.41 27.41 -1.32
C ALA A 16 0.90 26.84 -1.89
N ALA A 17 0.90 26.40 -3.15
CA ALA A 17 2.11 25.95 -3.83
C ALA A 17 3.16 27.07 -3.95
N GLU A 18 2.74 28.27 -4.36
CA GLU A 18 3.63 29.44 -4.50
C GLU A 18 4.13 29.96 -3.15
N THR A 19 3.25 30.05 -2.15
CA THR A 19 3.58 30.65 -0.87
C THR A 19 4.32 29.67 0.03
N TRP A 20 3.84 28.42 0.13
CA TRP A 20 4.29 27.45 1.13
C TRP A 20 5.09 26.30 0.55
N GLY A 21 4.88 25.95 -0.72
CA GLY A 21 5.41 24.71 -1.30
C GLY A 21 4.83 23.44 -0.66
N PHE A 22 3.79 23.58 0.17
CA PHE A 22 3.17 22.48 0.91
C PHE A 22 1.69 22.78 1.18
N PHE A 23 0.82 21.78 1.04
CA PHE A 23 -0.61 21.89 1.33
C PHE A 23 -1.24 20.53 1.57
N GLN A 24 -2.35 20.52 2.29
CA GLN A 24 -3.19 19.32 2.48
C GLN A 24 -4.38 19.37 1.53
N ILE A 25 -4.77 18.21 1.01
CA ILE A 25 -6.00 18.05 0.23
C ILE A 25 -6.89 17.08 0.97
N VAL A 26 -8.13 17.48 1.21
CA VAL A 26 -9.20 16.61 1.72
C VAL A 26 -10.23 16.37 0.62
N ASN A 27 -11.03 15.32 0.73
CA ASN A 27 -12.04 14.97 -0.28
C ASN A 27 -11.45 14.80 -1.69
N HIS A 28 -10.21 14.31 -1.79
CA HIS A 28 -9.48 14.12 -3.06
C HIS A 28 -10.09 13.03 -3.96
N GLY A 29 -10.95 12.17 -3.41
CA GLY A 29 -11.69 11.14 -4.15
C GLY A 29 -10.99 9.79 -4.23
N VAL A 30 -9.86 9.60 -3.54
CA VAL A 30 -9.27 8.25 -3.35
C VAL A 30 -10.08 7.55 -2.27
N PRO A 31 -10.58 6.32 -2.50
CA PRO A 31 -11.34 5.59 -1.50
C PRO A 31 -10.53 5.38 -0.22
N LEU A 32 -11.14 5.58 0.95
CA LEU A 32 -10.47 5.38 2.24
C LEU A 32 -9.94 3.95 2.41
N GLY A 33 -10.66 2.95 1.88
CA GLY A 33 -10.19 1.56 1.89
C GLY A 33 -8.83 1.39 1.23
N VAL A 34 -8.57 2.05 0.08
CA VAL A 34 -7.27 1.99 -0.61
C VAL A 34 -6.14 2.57 0.26
N LEU A 35 -6.43 3.64 1.01
CA LEU A 35 -5.46 4.27 1.90
C LEU A 35 -5.15 3.40 3.13
N GLU A 36 -6.16 2.78 3.74
CA GLU A 36 -5.96 1.87 4.88
C GLU A 36 -5.29 0.57 4.45
N ASP A 37 -5.67 0.02 3.29
CA ASP A 37 -5.11 -1.20 2.75
C ASP A 37 -3.61 -1.07 2.49
N VAL A 38 -3.14 0.01 1.84
CA VAL A 38 -1.70 0.19 1.58
C VAL A 38 -0.90 0.42 2.87
N LYS A 39 -1.52 1.05 3.87
CA LYS A 39 -0.92 1.27 5.19
C LYS A 39 -0.80 -0.05 5.96
N GLU A 40 -1.85 -0.87 5.99
CA GLU A 40 -1.80 -2.21 6.56
C GLU A 40 -0.73 -3.05 5.85
N ALA A 41 -0.66 -2.97 4.51
CA ALA A 41 0.33 -3.68 3.70
C ALA A 41 1.76 -3.32 4.11
N THR A 42 2.00 -2.03 4.31
CA THR A 42 3.27 -1.50 4.81
C THR A 42 3.61 -2.12 6.16
N GLN A 43 2.70 -2.06 7.13
CA GLN A 43 2.93 -2.62 8.46
C GLN A 43 3.21 -4.13 8.43
N LEU A 44 2.45 -4.88 7.62
CA LEU A 44 2.64 -6.32 7.47
C LEU A 44 4.00 -6.65 6.86
N PHE A 45 4.45 -5.91 5.84
CA PHE A 45 5.78 -6.07 5.27
C PHE A 45 6.88 -5.88 6.33
N PHE A 46 6.82 -4.81 7.13
CA PHE A 46 7.84 -4.56 8.14
C PHE A 46 7.81 -5.52 9.33
N LYS A 47 6.67 -6.17 9.60
CA LYS A 47 6.52 -7.27 10.56
C LYS A 47 7.08 -8.62 10.06
N LEU A 48 7.40 -8.76 8.77
CA LEU A 48 8.02 -9.98 8.25
C LEU A 48 9.38 -10.26 8.92
N PRO A 49 9.79 -11.54 8.99
CA PRO A 49 11.12 -11.91 9.45
C PRO A 49 12.21 -11.16 8.67
N ALA A 50 13.32 -10.83 9.33
CA ALA A 50 14.42 -10.10 8.70
C ALA A 50 14.98 -10.81 7.45
N ALA A 51 15.00 -12.14 7.45
CA ALA A 51 15.42 -12.94 6.30
C ALA A 51 14.52 -12.74 5.06
N GLU A 52 13.21 -12.56 5.25
CA GLU A 52 12.26 -12.30 4.16
C GLU A 52 12.42 -10.88 3.61
N LYS A 53 12.57 -9.88 4.49
CA LYS A 53 12.79 -8.48 4.07
C LYS A 53 14.13 -8.30 3.35
N ARG A 54 15.18 -9.01 3.78
CA ARG A 54 16.53 -8.93 3.20
C ARG A 54 16.57 -9.36 1.73
N LYS A 55 15.62 -10.17 1.26
CA LYS A 55 15.48 -10.52 -0.17
C LYS A 55 15.32 -9.29 -1.07
N TYR A 56 14.86 -8.17 -0.52
CA TYR A 56 14.66 -6.92 -1.23
C TYR A 56 15.79 -5.91 -0.97
N SER A 57 16.87 -6.25 -0.25
CA SER A 57 17.99 -5.33 -0.06
C SER A 57 18.69 -5.04 -1.40
N LYS A 58 19.51 -3.99 -1.44
CA LYS A 58 20.23 -3.59 -2.66
C LYS A 58 21.04 -4.74 -3.28
N GLU A 59 21.58 -5.62 -2.45
CA GLU A 59 22.46 -6.74 -2.84
C GLU A 59 21.68 -7.99 -3.25
N ASN A 60 20.46 -8.16 -2.75
CA ASN A 60 19.69 -9.40 -2.93
C ASN A 60 18.47 -9.23 -3.86
N SER A 61 18.03 -8.00 -4.08
CA SER A 61 16.88 -7.73 -4.95
C SER A 61 17.19 -8.13 -6.39
N PRO A 62 16.29 -8.84 -7.08
CA PRO A 62 16.48 -9.25 -8.48
C PRO A 62 16.39 -8.08 -9.47
N THR A 63 15.97 -6.88 -9.02
CA THR A 63 15.84 -5.66 -9.83
C THR A 63 16.35 -4.45 -9.06
N SER A 64 16.88 -3.45 -9.77
CA SER A 64 17.25 -2.15 -9.20
C SER A 64 16.04 -1.30 -8.81
N ASN A 65 14.84 -1.67 -9.27
CA ASN A 65 13.59 -0.94 -9.05
C ASN A 65 12.93 -1.25 -7.70
N VAL A 66 13.43 -2.24 -6.96
CA VAL A 66 12.94 -2.59 -5.63
C VAL A 66 14.11 -2.57 -4.66
N ARG A 67 13.99 -1.77 -3.58
CA ARG A 67 15.05 -1.64 -2.58
C ARG A 67 14.50 -1.46 -1.18
N PHE A 68 14.73 -2.45 -0.34
CA PHE A 68 14.63 -2.38 1.11
C PHE A 68 15.93 -1.82 1.68
N GLY A 69 15.78 -0.84 2.57
CA GLY A 69 16.89 -0.23 3.31
C GLY A 69 16.52 -0.04 4.76
N THR A 70 17.55 0.02 5.59
CA THR A 70 17.47 0.35 7.01
C THR A 70 18.49 1.44 7.30
N SER A 71 18.26 2.21 8.35
CA SER A 71 19.17 3.17 8.98
C SER A 71 20.61 2.72 9.21
N PHE A 72 20.90 1.43 9.09
CA PHE A 72 22.21 0.85 9.38
C PHE A 72 23.06 0.77 8.10
N THR A 73 23.61 1.90 7.68
CA THR A 73 24.76 1.95 6.75
C THR A 73 25.91 2.69 7.44
N PRO A 74 26.71 1.97 8.25
CA PRO A 74 27.78 2.57 9.06
C PRO A 74 28.83 3.31 8.23
N GLU A 75 29.06 2.89 6.98
CA GLU A 75 30.12 3.45 6.14
C GLU A 75 29.74 4.78 5.45
N ALA A 76 28.45 5.15 5.42
CA ALA A 76 27.96 6.24 4.57
C ALA A 76 27.36 7.44 5.32
N GLU A 77 26.91 7.30 6.58
CA GLU A 77 26.12 8.35 7.24
C GLU A 77 26.77 8.86 8.55
N LYS A 78 26.98 10.19 8.61
CA LYS A 78 27.52 10.89 9.81
C LYS A 78 26.48 11.06 10.94
N ALA A 79 25.19 10.90 10.62
CA ALA A 79 24.06 10.89 11.55
C ALA A 79 23.03 9.92 10.98
N LEU A 80 22.63 8.91 11.75
CA LEU A 80 21.74 7.85 11.25
C LEU A 80 20.29 8.32 11.28
N GLU A 81 19.62 8.29 10.12
CA GLU A 81 18.17 8.49 10.07
C GLU A 81 17.45 7.32 10.75
N TRP A 82 16.57 7.53 11.72
CA TRP A 82 15.82 6.44 12.39
C TRP A 82 14.59 5.99 11.57
N LYS A 83 14.85 5.30 10.45
CA LYS A 83 13.86 4.89 9.44
C LYS A 83 14.27 3.59 8.72
N ASN A 84 13.31 2.69 8.60
CA ASN A 84 13.36 1.62 7.61
C ASN A 84 12.48 2.00 6.42
N TYR A 85 12.88 1.61 5.22
CA TYR A 85 12.09 1.91 4.02
C TYR A 85 12.10 0.76 3.02
N LEU A 86 11.03 0.66 2.24
CA LEU A 86 10.96 -0.11 1.01
C LEU A 86 10.62 0.87 -0.11
N SER A 87 11.58 1.10 -1.01
CA SER A 87 11.45 1.94 -2.20
C SER A 87 11.06 1.08 -3.38
N LEU A 88 9.96 1.41 -4.04
CA LEU A 88 9.46 0.73 -5.22
C LEU A 88 9.33 1.74 -6.36
N PHE A 89 10.13 1.54 -7.40
CA PHE A 89 10.02 2.25 -8.66
C PHE A 89 9.02 1.50 -9.56
N TYR A 90 7.98 2.19 -9.98
CA TYR A 90 6.92 1.61 -10.81
C TYR A 90 7.26 1.84 -12.28
N VAL A 91 7.34 0.74 -13.04
CA VAL A 91 7.60 0.74 -14.47
C VAL A 91 6.39 0.20 -15.21
N THR A 92 6.01 -1.05 -14.93
CA THR A 92 4.80 -1.70 -15.47
C THR A 92 4.14 -2.58 -14.42
N ASP A 93 2.90 -2.95 -14.68
CA ASP A 93 2.16 -3.91 -13.84
C ASP A 93 2.80 -5.31 -13.83
N ASP A 94 3.43 -5.72 -14.94
CA ASP A 94 4.12 -7.01 -15.05
C ASP A 94 5.40 -7.03 -14.20
N GLU A 95 6.19 -5.94 -14.24
CA GLU A 95 7.39 -5.81 -13.42
C GLU A 95 7.03 -5.79 -11.93
N ALA A 96 6.03 -4.99 -11.55
CA ALA A 96 5.52 -4.94 -10.19
C ALA A 96 5.00 -6.30 -9.74
N SER A 97 4.26 -7.00 -10.60
CA SER A 97 3.73 -8.33 -10.30
C SER A 97 4.80 -9.38 -10.05
N THR A 98 5.95 -9.23 -10.69
CA THR A 98 7.08 -10.17 -10.65
C THR A 98 8.00 -9.91 -9.47
N PHE A 99 8.37 -8.65 -9.23
CA PHE A 99 9.46 -8.31 -8.30
C PHE A 99 9.04 -7.66 -7.00
N TRP A 100 7.83 -7.08 -6.91
CA TRP A 100 7.39 -6.49 -5.65
C TRP A 100 7.05 -7.58 -4.64
N PRO A 101 7.15 -7.30 -3.32
CA PRO A 101 6.82 -8.29 -2.31
C PRO A 101 5.42 -8.87 -2.53
N PRO A 102 5.28 -10.20 -2.67
CA PRO A 102 3.97 -10.80 -2.62
C PRO A 102 3.44 -10.58 -1.20
N GLY A 103 2.22 -10.08 -1.05
CA GLY A 103 1.62 -10.07 0.28
C GLY A 103 1.50 -11.50 0.75
N HIS A 104 2.06 -11.75 1.93
CA HIS A 104 2.23 -13.12 2.39
C HIS A 104 0.86 -13.76 2.59
N ILE A 105 0.63 -14.88 1.90
CA ILE A 105 -0.46 -15.82 2.16
C ILE A 105 -0.15 -16.45 3.53
N TRP A 106 -0.50 -15.78 4.63
CA TRP A 106 -0.46 -16.39 5.96
C TRP A 106 -1.35 -17.65 6.03
N ILE A 107 -2.31 -17.78 5.12
CA ILE A 107 -3.18 -18.94 4.97
C ILE A 107 -2.38 -20.21 4.65
N SER A 108 -1.25 -20.20 3.92
CA SER A 108 -0.59 -21.46 3.51
C SER A 108 0.12 -22.13 4.68
N LYS A 109 0.84 -21.38 5.52
CA LYS A 109 1.44 -21.91 6.75
C LYS A 109 0.39 -22.26 7.79
N LEU A 110 -0.61 -21.41 8.00
CA LEU A 110 -1.66 -21.67 8.99
C LEU A 110 -2.52 -22.86 8.56
N ALA A 111 -2.92 -22.96 7.29
CA ALA A 111 -3.61 -24.13 6.73
C ALA A 111 -2.72 -25.38 6.74
N PHE A 112 -1.42 -25.28 6.47
CA PHE A 112 -0.51 -26.43 6.54
C PHE A 112 -0.37 -26.93 7.99
N THR A 113 -0.16 -26.03 8.95
CA THR A 113 -0.12 -26.38 10.39
C THR A 113 -1.48 -26.91 10.87
N TYR A 114 -2.59 -26.35 10.42
CA TYR A 114 -3.94 -26.80 10.77
C TYR A 114 -4.29 -28.17 10.13
N MET A 115 -3.89 -28.42 8.89
CA MET A 115 -4.03 -29.73 8.23
C MET A 115 -3.17 -30.80 8.90
N GLN A 116 -1.96 -30.46 9.36
CA GLN A 116 -1.12 -31.35 10.16
C GLN A 116 -1.73 -31.64 11.54
N GLN A 117 -2.34 -30.64 12.20
CA GLN A 117 -3.07 -30.82 13.47
C GLN A 117 -4.31 -31.71 13.31
N LEU A 118 -5.00 -31.63 12.16
CA LEU A 118 -6.16 -32.48 11.85
C LEU A 118 -5.78 -33.89 11.31
N LYS A 119 -4.48 -34.21 11.19
CA LYS A 119 -3.96 -35.48 10.62
C LYS A 119 -4.54 -35.84 9.23
N LEU A 120 -4.87 -34.83 8.41
CA LEU A 120 -5.34 -35.08 7.05
C LEU A 120 -4.13 -35.40 6.16
N GLN A 121 -4.09 -36.60 5.58
CA GLN A 121 -3.06 -37.01 4.62
C GLN A 121 -3.29 -36.30 3.27
N PRO A 122 -2.24 -35.86 2.56
CA PRO A 122 -2.39 -35.44 1.17
C PRO A 122 -2.89 -36.64 0.36
N ILE A 123 -3.96 -36.45 -0.42
CA ILE A 123 -4.47 -37.47 -1.34
C ILE A 123 -3.33 -37.83 -2.29
N GLN A 124 -2.76 -39.03 -2.12
CA GLN A 124 -1.79 -39.58 -3.04
C GLN A 124 -2.44 -39.76 -4.41
N GLN A 125 -1.69 -39.42 -5.44
CA GLN A 125 -2.03 -39.51 -6.86
C GLN A 125 -2.96 -40.68 -7.19
N MET A 126 -4.10 -40.40 -7.81
CA MET A 126 -4.88 -41.41 -8.53
C MET A 126 -4.04 -41.93 -9.70
N LYS A 127 -3.34 -43.05 -9.48
CA LYS A 127 -2.89 -43.94 -10.54
C LYS A 127 -4.05 -44.87 -10.86
N GLU A 128 -4.85 -44.55 -11.87
CA GLU A 128 -5.55 -45.47 -12.79
C GLU A 128 -6.20 -44.64 -13.92
N PRO A 129 -6.12 -45.06 -15.20
CA PRO A 129 -6.74 -44.33 -16.29
C PRO A 129 -8.22 -44.70 -16.41
N LEU A 130 -9.12 -43.76 -16.13
CA LEU A 130 -10.55 -43.95 -16.39
C LEU A 130 -10.87 -43.74 -17.88
N PRO A 131 -11.80 -44.52 -18.45
CA PRO A 131 -12.14 -44.46 -19.87
C PRO A 131 -12.92 -43.17 -20.20
N TYR A 132 -12.78 -42.76 -21.45
CA TYR A 132 -13.33 -41.55 -22.04
C TYR A 132 -14.83 -41.36 -21.77
N THR A 133 -15.19 -40.08 -21.57
CA THR A 133 -16.55 -39.48 -21.42
C THR A 133 -17.06 -39.24 -19.99
N SER A 134 -16.43 -38.31 -19.28
CA SER A 134 -17.12 -37.37 -18.37
C SER A 134 -16.19 -36.22 -17.98
N ILE A 135 -16.65 -34.99 -18.17
CA ILE A 135 -15.99 -33.76 -17.74
C ILE A 135 -16.05 -33.72 -16.22
N CYS A 136 -14.94 -34.00 -15.53
CA CYS A 136 -14.81 -33.71 -14.11
C CYS A 136 -14.70 -32.20 -13.92
N PHE A 137 -15.81 -31.57 -13.53
CA PHE A 137 -15.81 -30.25 -12.92
C PHE A 137 -14.95 -30.31 -11.65
N PHE A 138 -13.77 -29.70 -11.68
CA PHE A 138 -13.14 -29.23 -10.45
C PHE A 138 -14.12 -28.22 -9.85
N LEU A 139 -14.72 -28.56 -8.71
CA LEU A 139 -15.51 -27.64 -7.89
C LEU A 139 -14.62 -26.50 -7.40
N SER A 140 -14.47 -25.49 -8.25
CA SER A 140 -14.27 -24.12 -7.85
C SER A 140 -15.56 -23.68 -7.15
N PHE A 141 -15.51 -23.45 -5.85
CA PHE A 141 -16.57 -22.69 -5.18
C PHE A 141 -16.46 -21.22 -5.62
N SER A 142 -17.00 -20.92 -6.79
CA SER A 142 -17.40 -19.56 -7.18
C SER A 142 -18.75 -19.31 -6.51
N LEU A 143 -18.76 -18.60 -5.38
CA LEU A 143 -19.99 -17.98 -4.87
C LEU A 143 -20.17 -16.63 -5.56
N THR A 144 -20.67 -16.66 -6.79
CA THR A 144 -21.33 -15.51 -7.40
C THR A 144 -22.69 -15.34 -6.71
N PHE A 145 -22.85 -14.25 -5.98
CA PHE A 145 -24.15 -13.84 -5.43
C PHE A 145 -25.03 -13.31 -6.56
N VAL A 146 -26.09 -14.05 -6.90
CA VAL A 146 -27.28 -13.52 -7.58
C VAL A 146 -28.34 -13.29 -6.50
N PRO A 147 -28.96 -12.10 -6.39
CA PRO A 147 -29.94 -11.85 -5.36
C PRO A 147 -31.30 -12.40 -5.82
N PHE A 148 -31.72 -13.55 -5.30
CA PHE A 148 -33.11 -13.99 -5.40
C PHE A 148 -33.74 -14.13 -4.02
N LYS A 149 -34.86 -13.41 -3.84
CA LYS A 149 -35.75 -13.47 -2.69
C LYS A 149 -36.40 -14.86 -2.61
N GLY A 150 -36.40 -15.46 -1.41
CA GLY A 150 -37.41 -16.45 -1.02
C GLY A 150 -36.90 -17.86 -0.69
N CYS A 151 -37.08 -18.22 0.59
CA CYS A 151 -37.24 -19.57 1.15
C CYS A 151 -36.08 -20.60 1.16
N CYS A 152 -35.79 -21.01 2.40
CA CYS A 152 -35.56 -22.39 2.88
C CYS A 152 -34.29 -23.13 2.45
N TYR A 153 -33.18 -22.90 3.15
CA TYR A 153 -32.21 -23.96 3.49
C TYR A 153 -31.64 -23.75 4.90
N ALA A 154 -32.53 -23.81 5.90
CA ALA A 154 -32.18 -23.94 7.31
C ALA A 154 -32.24 -25.42 7.70
N ALA A 155 -31.35 -26.26 7.15
CA ALA A 155 -31.31 -27.67 7.52
C ALA A 155 -29.97 -28.36 7.16
N CYS A 156 -28.82 -27.71 7.38
CA CYS A 156 -27.55 -28.43 7.43
C CYS A 156 -26.47 -27.68 8.22
N ILE A 157 -26.85 -27.02 9.33
CA ILE A 157 -25.91 -26.37 10.27
C ILE A 157 -26.35 -26.66 11.70
N SER A 158 -26.51 -27.94 12.05
CA SER A 158 -26.81 -28.36 13.43
C SER A 158 -25.82 -29.38 14.01
N GLN A 159 -24.75 -29.73 13.29
CA GLN A 159 -23.75 -30.71 13.77
C GLN A 159 -22.28 -30.30 13.58
N LEU A 160 -21.97 -29.01 13.61
CA LEU A 160 -20.59 -28.53 13.76
C LEU A 160 -20.53 -27.47 14.87
N PRO A 161 -20.09 -27.81 16.09
CA PRO A 161 -19.98 -26.81 17.15
C PRO A 161 -18.73 -25.94 16.90
N ARG A 162 -18.95 -24.61 16.86
CA ARG A 162 -17.94 -23.55 17.10
C ARG A 162 -16.79 -23.32 16.09
N ILE A 163 -16.90 -23.70 14.81
CA ILE A 163 -15.81 -23.45 13.83
C ILE A 163 -16.22 -22.52 12.65
N SER A 164 -17.52 -22.35 12.38
CA SER A 164 -17.98 -21.55 11.22
C SER A 164 -17.59 -20.07 11.28
N ASN A 165 -17.64 -19.45 12.47
CA ASN A 165 -17.32 -18.02 12.61
C ASN A 165 -15.81 -17.73 12.66
N LEU A 166 -14.97 -18.73 12.98
CA LEU A 166 -13.51 -18.59 12.96
C LEU A 166 -12.93 -18.78 11.54
N LEU A 167 -13.52 -19.69 10.76
CA LEU A 167 -13.11 -19.94 9.37
C LEU A 167 -13.51 -18.82 8.42
N ALA A 168 -14.69 -18.22 8.58
CA ALA A 168 -15.11 -17.07 7.78
C ALA A 168 -14.21 -15.83 8.00
N PHE A 169 -13.64 -15.68 9.21
CA PHE A 169 -12.73 -14.58 9.52
C PHE A 169 -11.28 -14.82 9.04
N HIS A 170 -10.85 -16.08 8.90
CA HIS A 170 -9.45 -16.43 8.57
C HIS A 170 -9.20 -16.72 7.09
N VAL A 171 -10.24 -16.94 6.28
CA VAL A 171 -10.11 -17.19 4.83
C VAL A 171 -10.23 -15.90 4.00
N TYR A 172 -10.70 -14.80 4.58
CA TYR A 172 -11.12 -13.62 3.80
C TYR A 172 -10.09 -12.53 3.51
N SER A 173 -8.80 -12.71 3.84
CA SER A 173 -7.76 -11.80 3.34
C SER A 173 -6.59 -12.57 2.76
N LEU A 174 -6.71 -12.91 1.47
CA LEU A 174 -5.54 -12.95 0.58
C LEU A 174 -5.02 -11.52 0.48
N PHE A 175 -4.26 -11.12 1.50
CA PHE A 175 -3.66 -9.81 1.55
C PHE A 175 -2.42 -9.81 0.65
N VAL A 176 -2.53 -9.29 -0.57
CA VAL A 176 -1.47 -9.32 -1.59
C VAL A 176 -0.85 -7.93 -1.77
N PHE A 177 0.14 -7.59 -0.93
CA PHE A 177 0.87 -6.32 -0.86
C PHE A 177 1.00 -5.57 -2.19
N LYS A 178 1.52 -6.24 -3.24
CA LYS A 178 1.69 -5.63 -4.57
C LYS A 178 0.40 -5.04 -5.13
N ASN A 179 -0.74 -5.69 -4.93
CA ASN A 179 -2.04 -5.23 -5.40
C ASN A 179 -2.46 -3.96 -4.66
N GLN A 180 -2.27 -3.89 -3.34
CA GLN A 180 -2.58 -2.69 -2.56
C GLN A 180 -1.72 -1.50 -3.00
N ALA A 181 -0.41 -1.71 -3.17
CA ALA A 181 0.50 -0.66 -3.61
C ALA A 181 0.20 -0.18 -5.04
N GLN A 182 -0.10 -1.10 -5.97
CA GLN A 182 -0.53 -0.75 -7.33
C GLN A 182 -1.84 0.03 -7.34
N GLU A 183 -2.83 -0.39 -6.55
CA GLU A 183 -4.12 0.29 -6.48
C GLU A 183 -4.01 1.70 -5.89
N PHE A 184 -3.17 1.85 -4.86
CA PHE A 184 -2.84 3.16 -4.30
C PHE A 184 -2.18 4.08 -5.35
N ILE A 185 -1.24 3.57 -6.15
CA ILE A 185 -0.61 4.34 -7.22
C ILE A 185 -1.65 4.77 -8.26
N ARG A 186 -2.48 3.85 -8.76
CA ARG A 186 -3.53 4.16 -9.75
C ARG A 186 -4.51 5.20 -9.25
N SER A 187 -4.98 5.04 -8.00
CA SER A 187 -5.91 5.98 -7.39
C SER A 187 -5.28 7.35 -7.15
N SER A 188 -4.04 7.40 -6.67
CA SER A 188 -3.31 8.64 -6.41
C SER A 188 -2.93 9.37 -7.69
N GLU A 189 -2.63 8.64 -8.76
CA GLU A 189 -2.33 9.21 -10.08
C GLU A 189 -3.49 10.08 -10.58
N LEU A 190 -4.74 9.70 -10.36
CA LEU A 190 -5.90 10.51 -10.75
C LEU A 190 -5.92 11.86 -10.02
N VAL A 191 -5.48 11.89 -8.76
CA VAL A 191 -5.36 13.13 -7.98
C VAL A 191 -4.20 13.96 -8.49
N ILE A 192 -3.04 13.35 -8.71
CA ILE A 192 -1.84 14.01 -9.21
C ILE A 192 -2.10 14.64 -10.59
N LYS A 193 -2.75 13.90 -11.51
CA LYS A 193 -3.13 14.44 -12.83
C LYS A 193 -3.94 15.72 -12.68
N LYS A 194 -4.93 15.74 -11.79
CA LYS A 194 -5.76 16.94 -11.55
C LYS A 194 -4.96 18.09 -10.97
N LEU A 195 -4.07 17.82 -10.01
CA LEU A 195 -3.18 18.84 -9.43
C LEU A 195 -2.25 19.45 -10.47
N VAL A 196 -1.62 18.60 -11.29
CA VAL A 196 -0.75 19.05 -12.38
C VAL A 196 -1.55 19.94 -13.36
N HIS A 197 -2.77 19.55 -13.74
CA HIS A 197 -3.61 20.39 -14.60
C HIS A 197 -3.93 21.75 -13.98
N VAL A 198 -4.25 21.80 -12.68
CA VAL A 198 -4.51 23.06 -11.96
C VAL A 198 -3.28 23.96 -11.94
N LEU A 199 -2.12 23.41 -11.58
CA LEU A 199 -0.86 24.14 -11.52
C LEU A 199 -0.40 24.63 -12.90
N MET A 200 -0.55 23.81 -13.94
CA MET A 200 -0.17 24.17 -15.31
C MET A 200 -1.05 25.28 -15.88
N ARG A 201 -2.36 25.28 -15.59
CA ARG A 201 -3.25 26.39 -15.98
C ARG A 201 -2.82 27.71 -15.36
N ARG A 202 -2.34 27.72 -14.11
CA ARG A 202 -1.80 28.92 -13.46
C ARG A 202 -0.53 29.44 -14.14
N LEU A 203 0.24 28.55 -14.76
CA LEU A 203 1.41 28.88 -15.58
C LEU A 203 1.05 29.21 -17.04
N ASN A 204 -0.23 29.49 -17.34
CA ASN A 204 -0.74 29.76 -18.70
C ASN A 204 -0.53 28.60 -19.69
N VAL A 205 -0.44 27.37 -19.20
CA VAL A 205 -0.41 26.16 -20.04
C VAL A 205 -1.81 25.53 -20.01
N SER A 206 -2.59 25.77 -21.06
CA SER A 206 -3.99 25.32 -21.19
C SER A 206 -4.11 23.83 -21.52
N GLU A 207 -3.16 23.28 -22.28
CA GLU A 207 -3.15 21.90 -22.73
C GLU A 207 -1.84 21.19 -22.37
N ILE A 208 -1.98 20.05 -21.69
CA ILE A 208 -0.88 19.15 -21.38
C ILE A 208 -0.94 18.02 -22.40
N HIS A 209 -0.09 18.13 -23.42
CA HIS A 209 0.11 17.04 -24.38
C HIS A 209 0.94 15.90 -23.75
N GLU A 210 0.89 14.73 -24.38
CA GLU A 210 1.52 13.49 -23.89
C GLU A 210 2.99 13.66 -23.48
N GLN A 211 3.78 14.43 -24.23
CA GLN A 211 5.19 14.67 -23.88
C GLN A 211 5.37 15.42 -22.55
N LYS A 212 4.55 16.44 -22.26
CA LYS A 212 4.60 17.18 -20.99
C LYS A 212 4.07 16.31 -19.85
N GLU A 213 3.03 15.53 -20.11
CA GLU A 213 2.51 14.57 -19.11
C GLU A 213 3.58 13.54 -18.76
N SER A 214 4.28 12.99 -19.75
CA SER A 214 5.41 12.07 -19.56
C SER A 214 6.58 12.73 -18.80
N MET A 215 6.89 14.00 -19.11
CA MET A 215 7.93 14.74 -18.39
C MET A 215 7.58 14.96 -16.91
N LEU A 216 6.32 15.24 -16.59
CA LEU A 216 5.85 15.58 -15.24
C LEU A 216 5.47 14.35 -14.40
N MET A 217 5.02 13.28 -15.04
CA MET A 217 4.40 12.11 -14.39
C MET A 217 4.92 10.76 -14.89
N GLY A 218 5.92 10.74 -15.78
CA GLY A 218 6.44 9.51 -16.39
C GLY A 218 7.21 8.61 -15.43
N SER A 219 7.75 9.16 -14.35
CA SER A 219 8.48 8.40 -13.33
C SER A 219 7.68 8.34 -12.03
N LYS A 220 7.32 7.14 -11.58
CA LYS A 220 6.52 6.92 -10.37
C LYS A 220 7.32 6.11 -9.36
N ARG A 221 7.43 6.62 -8.14
CA ARG A 221 8.09 5.94 -7.02
C ARG A 221 7.20 6.02 -5.79
N ILE A 222 7.04 4.89 -5.12
CA ILE A 222 6.42 4.83 -3.79
C ILE A 222 7.48 4.40 -2.78
N ASN A 223 7.54 5.13 -1.66
CA ASN A 223 8.38 4.79 -0.53
C ASN A 223 7.48 4.41 0.64
N LEU A 224 7.65 3.19 1.14
CA LEU A 224 6.94 2.69 2.29
C LEU A 224 7.88 2.89 3.48
N ASN A 225 7.63 3.96 4.23
CA ASN A 225 8.48 4.33 5.35
C ASN A 225 7.93 3.72 6.64
N TYR A 226 8.83 3.17 7.46
CA TYR A 226 8.51 2.65 8.77
C TYR A 226 9.48 3.22 9.80
N TYR A 227 8.90 3.92 10.77
CA TYR A 227 9.64 4.59 11.84
C TYR A 227 9.42 3.80 13.14
N PRO A 228 10.36 2.92 13.53
CA PRO A 228 10.25 2.21 14.80
C PRO A 228 10.29 3.20 15.98
N ILE A 229 9.74 2.79 17.13
CA ILE A 229 9.87 3.55 18.38
C ILE A 229 11.36 3.81 18.65
N CYS A 230 11.71 5.06 18.93
CA CYS A 230 13.06 5.45 19.25
C CYS A 230 13.20 5.62 20.77
N PRO A 231 14.15 4.92 21.43
CA PRO A 231 14.38 5.11 22.86
C PRO A 231 14.82 6.53 23.23
N ASN A 232 15.54 7.21 22.33
CA ASN A 232 16.12 8.54 22.55
C ASN A 232 15.80 9.48 21.37
N PRO A 233 14.55 9.96 21.23
CA PRO A 233 14.11 10.73 20.06
C PRO A 233 14.86 12.06 19.90
N GLU A 234 15.39 12.64 20.98
CA GLU A 234 16.18 13.90 20.94
C GLU A 234 17.55 13.75 20.28
N LEU A 235 18.05 12.51 20.14
CA LEU A 235 19.40 12.23 19.62
C LEU A 235 19.39 11.76 18.16
N THR A 236 18.22 11.58 17.56
CA THR A 236 18.09 11.12 16.18
C THR A 236 17.00 11.87 15.46
N ILE A 237 16.99 11.75 14.14
CA ILE A 237 15.96 12.31 13.29
C ILE A 237 15.45 11.19 12.39
N ARG A 238 14.15 11.19 12.12
CA ARG A 238 13.53 10.20 11.23
C ARG A 238 13.97 10.39 9.78
N VAL A 239 13.95 11.64 9.32
CA VAL A 239 14.44 12.06 8.01
C VAL A 239 15.12 13.41 8.19
N GLY A 240 16.29 13.58 7.58
CA GLY A 240 17.03 14.84 7.61
C GLY A 240 16.32 15.99 6.91
N ARG A 241 16.87 17.21 7.07
CA ARG A 241 16.43 18.36 6.27
C ARG A 241 16.76 18.09 4.81
N HIS A 242 15.75 18.14 3.95
CA HIS A 242 15.92 17.93 2.52
C HIS A 242 14.84 18.71 1.75
N LEU A 243 15.07 18.83 0.44
CA LEU A 243 14.07 19.20 -0.53
C LEU A 243 13.85 18.00 -1.44
N ASP A 244 12.60 17.77 -1.80
CA ASP A 244 12.27 16.73 -2.77
C ASP A 244 12.75 17.15 -4.17
N VAL A 245 13.32 16.18 -4.90
CA VAL A 245 13.70 16.33 -6.31
C VAL A 245 12.58 15.88 -7.26
N SER A 246 11.42 15.49 -6.72
CA SER A 246 10.24 15.10 -7.47
C SER A 246 9.48 16.34 -7.98
N THR A 247 8.64 16.13 -9.00
CA THR A 247 7.71 17.16 -9.46
C THR A 247 6.62 17.44 -8.42
N LEU A 248 6.05 16.37 -7.84
CA LEU A 248 5.08 16.41 -6.76
C LEU A 248 5.28 15.20 -5.85
N THR A 249 5.14 15.38 -4.54
CA THR A 249 5.13 14.30 -3.55
C THR A 249 3.76 14.25 -2.89
N VAL A 250 3.12 13.09 -2.94
CA VAL A 250 1.88 12.81 -2.19
C VAL A 250 2.26 11.99 -0.96
N LEU A 251 1.97 12.52 0.22
CA LEU A 251 2.28 11.88 1.49
C LEU A 251 0.98 11.49 2.21
N GLN A 252 0.93 10.25 2.66
CA GLN A 252 -0.07 9.77 3.61
C GLN A 252 0.59 9.68 4.99
N ASP A 253 0.09 10.46 5.95
CA ASP A 253 0.56 10.47 7.33
C ASP A 253 -0.64 10.61 8.29
N ASP A 254 -0.74 9.68 9.23
CA ASP A 254 -1.75 9.64 10.29
C ASP A 254 -1.15 9.69 11.71
N ILE A 255 0.18 9.66 11.81
CA ILE A 255 0.92 9.64 13.08
C ILE A 255 1.50 11.03 13.39
N GLY A 256 1.80 11.81 12.34
CA GLY A 256 2.45 13.11 12.45
C GLY A 256 3.98 12.98 12.51
N GLY A 257 4.64 14.08 12.90
CA GLY A 257 6.09 14.18 12.93
C GLY A 257 6.71 14.72 11.64
N LEU A 258 5.87 15.12 10.67
CA LEU A 258 6.30 15.96 9.55
C LEU A 258 6.44 17.41 9.99
N TYR A 259 7.58 18.01 9.65
CA TYR A 259 7.83 19.43 9.86
C TYR A 259 8.24 20.11 8.55
N VAL A 260 7.65 21.27 8.27
CA VAL A 260 7.95 22.07 7.07
C VAL A 260 8.68 23.36 7.46
N GLN A 261 9.75 23.68 6.73
CA GLN A 261 10.61 24.82 7.06
C GLN A 261 10.06 26.14 6.47
N LYS A 262 9.48 26.96 7.36
CA LYS A 262 9.40 28.43 7.26
C LYS A 262 9.69 29.04 8.63
N ILE A 263 9.01 28.50 9.64
CA ILE A 263 9.27 28.56 11.08
C ILE A 263 8.85 27.17 11.59
N TRP A 264 9.72 26.15 11.55
CA TRP A 264 9.42 24.72 11.82
C TRP A 264 7.97 24.42 12.26
N ILE A 265 7.07 24.28 11.29
CA ILE A 265 5.63 24.12 11.57
C ILE A 265 5.31 22.62 11.59
N PRO A 266 4.79 22.07 12.70
CA PRO A 266 4.32 20.70 12.72
C PRO A 266 3.06 20.56 11.86
N ILE A 267 3.04 19.56 10.99
CA ILE A 267 1.86 19.24 10.18
C ILE A 267 1.02 18.21 10.96
N VAL A 268 -0.19 18.61 11.35
CA VAL A 268 -1.12 17.73 12.08
C VAL A 268 -1.92 16.91 11.06
N GLY A 269 -1.93 15.58 11.23
CA GLY A 269 -2.78 14.66 10.48
C GLY A 269 -4.25 14.75 10.89
N SER A 270 -5.13 13.99 10.24
CA SER A 270 -6.59 14.06 10.43
C SER A 270 -7.13 13.44 11.73
N MET A 271 -6.28 13.00 12.67
CA MET A 271 -6.69 12.47 13.98
C MET A 271 -6.16 13.29 15.15
N SER A 272 -6.97 13.33 16.23
CA SER A 272 -6.83 14.24 17.37
C SER A 272 -5.48 14.16 18.11
N PRO A 273 -5.07 15.22 18.85
CA PRO A 273 -3.79 15.30 19.57
C PRO A 273 -3.51 14.18 20.61
N ARG A 274 -4.51 13.36 20.97
CA ARG A 274 -4.42 12.40 22.08
C ARG A 274 -3.56 11.15 21.81
N SER A 275 -3.05 10.98 20.59
CA SER A 275 -2.17 9.86 20.22
C SER A 275 -0.70 10.27 20.03
N ALA A 276 -0.38 11.56 20.03
CA ALA A 276 1.00 12.04 19.94
C ALA A 276 1.80 11.79 21.24
N ASP A 277 1.13 11.78 22.39
CA ASP A 277 1.76 11.58 23.71
C ASP A 277 2.04 10.12 24.07
N ARG A 278 1.94 9.19 23.09
CA ARG A 278 2.02 7.76 23.39
C ARG A 278 2.95 6.96 22.48
N TRP A 279 3.92 7.55 21.78
CA TRP A 279 4.92 6.80 21.01
C TRP A 279 6.26 7.51 20.88
#